data_AF-A0A9D3LTA2-F1
#
_entry.id   AF-A0A9D3LTA2-F1
#
_cell.length_a   1.000
_cell.length_b   1.000
_cell.length_c   1.000
_cell.angle_alpha   90.00
_cell.angle_beta   90.00
_cell.angle_gamma   90.00
#
_symmetry.space_group_name_H-M   'P 1'
#
loop_
_entity.id
_entity.type
_entity.pdbx_description
1 polymer ?
#
loop_
_entity_poly.entity_id
_entity_poly.type
_entity_poly.pdbx_seq_one_letter_code
_entity_poly.pdbx_strand_id
1 'polypeptide(L)'
;MFGPVRCLAEGKQDGLFVGTTRNAILQGSFSGELRPVVQGHTDELWGLDSHPTLEQFVTCGQDKLVHLWDSTSHQPLWSKYIEDPARSAGFHPNGAVVAVGTMTGRWLVLDTDTRDLVSTHTDGNEIISIVKYSPGVWREEHQHHREAQQTRLEAAVS
;
A
#
# COMPACT_ATOMS: atom_id res chain seq x y z
N MET A 1 18.30 16.28 -7.06
CA MET A 1 17.17 15.95 -7.96
C MET A 1 16.71 14.52 -7.62
N PHE A 2 15.46 14.34 -7.21
CA PHE A 2 14.96 13.09 -6.59
C PHE A 2 14.68 11.93 -7.58
N GLY A 3 14.98 12.11 -8.87
CA GLY A 3 14.66 11.14 -9.92
C GLY A 3 13.21 11.24 -10.43
N PRO A 4 12.85 10.52 -11.50
CA PRO A 4 11.47 10.46 -12.00
C PRO A 4 10.46 9.94 -10.97
N VAL A 5 9.18 10.22 -11.24
CA VAL A 5 8.03 9.69 -10.47
C VAL A 5 7.80 8.22 -10.83
N ARG A 6 7.46 7.41 -9.82
CA ARG A 6 7.20 5.98 -9.96
C ARG A 6 5.82 5.56 -9.44
N CYS A 7 5.37 6.18 -8.36
CA CYS A 7 4.04 5.95 -7.79
C CYS A 7 3.47 7.24 -7.20
N LEU A 8 2.14 7.29 -7.12
CA LEU A 8 1.37 8.40 -6.57
C LEU A 8 0.28 7.83 -5.65
N ALA A 9 0.02 8.50 -4.54
CA ALA A 9 -1.16 8.26 -3.72
C ALA A 9 -1.83 9.58 -3.36
N GLU A 10 -3.16 9.58 -3.33
CA GLU A 10 -3.94 10.71 -2.85
C GLU A 10 -3.72 10.87 -1.35
N GLY A 11 -3.38 12.08 -0.90
CA GLY A 11 -3.28 12.45 0.51
C GLY A 11 -4.62 12.96 1.05
N LYS A 12 -4.62 13.53 2.26
CA LYS A 12 -5.81 14.22 2.77
C LYS A 12 -6.01 15.57 2.07
N GLN A 13 -7.27 15.99 1.92
CA GLN A 13 -7.65 17.24 1.26
C GLN A 13 -7.10 17.29 -0.18
N ASP A 14 -6.41 18.37 -0.59
CA ASP A 14 -5.74 18.49 -1.89
C ASP A 14 -4.30 17.91 -1.88
N GLY A 15 -3.96 17.13 -0.86
CA GLY A 15 -2.65 16.55 -0.65
C GLY A 15 -2.36 15.36 -1.58
N LEU A 16 -1.08 15.14 -1.88
CA LEU A 16 -0.64 13.95 -2.60
C LEU A 16 0.75 13.51 -2.14
N PHE A 17 1.00 12.21 -2.22
CA PHE A 17 2.30 11.59 -2.03
C PHE A 17 2.88 11.14 -3.37
N VAL A 18 4.18 11.36 -3.55
CA VAL A 18 4.94 10.98 -4.75
C VAL A 18 6.11 10.10 -4.35
N GLY A 19 6.13 8.86 -4.82
CA GLY A 19 7.31 8.01 -4.74
C GLY A 19 8.18 8.16 -5.98
N THR A 20 9.50 8.29 -5.80
CA THR A 20 10.46 8.51 -6.88
C THR A 20 11.39 7.31 -7.10
N THR A 21 12.09 7.27 -8.24
CA THR A 21 13.09 6.24 -8.53
C THR A 21 14.34 6.28 -7.64
N ARG A 22 14.46 7.27 -6.75
CA ARG A 22 15.53 7.32 -5.73
C ARG A 22 15.00 7.06 -4.32
N ASN A 23 13.85 6.38 -4.23
CA ASN A 23 13.21 5.95 -2.99
C ASN A 23 12.80 7.10 -2.05
N ALA A 24 12.70 8.33 -2.58
CA ALA A 24 12.16 9.45 -1.83
C ALA A 24 10.63 9.42 -1.94
N ILE A 25 9.96 9.65 -0.83
CA ILE A 25 8.56 10.07 -0.81
C ILE A 25 8.53 11.57 -0.65
N LEU A 26 7.83 12.23 -1.56
CA LEU A 26 7.54 13.66 -1.50
C LEU A 26 6.06 13.85 -1.11
N GLN A 27 5.76 14.87 -0.32
CA GLN A 27 4.40 15.28 0.02
C GLN A 27 4.19 16.73 -0.44
N GLY A 28 3.01 17.02 -0.95
CA GLY A 28 2.59 18.38 -1.30
C GLY A 28 1.14 18.41 -1.74
N SER A 29 0.75 19.43 -2.50
CA SER A 29 -0.59 19.57 -3.07
C SER A 29 -0.54 19.94 -4.54
N PHE A 30 -1.66 19.83 -5.24
CA PHE A 30 -1.77 20.22 -6.66
C PHE A 30 -1.43 21.69 -6.93
N SER A 31 -1.64 22.56 -5.95
CA SER A 31 -1.36 23.99 -6.03
C SER A 31 -0.05 24.41 -5.35
N GLY A 32 0.68 23.46 -4.75
CA GLY A 32 1.78 23.71 -3.84
C GLY A 32 3.11 23.08 -4.27
N GLU A 33 4.12 23.27 -3.43
CA GLU A 33 5.45 22.68 -3.62
C GLU A 33 5.50 21.25 -3.07
N LEU A 34 6.17 20.34 -3.79
CA LEU A 34 6.47 19.00 -3.30
C LEU A 34 7.74 19.03 -2.44
N ARG A 35 7.63 18.52 -1.21
CA ARG A 35 8.74 18.45 -0.25
C ARG A 35 9.07 17.00 0.10
N PRO A 36 10.34 16.62 0.21
CA PRO A 36 10.72 15.29 0.66
C PRO A 36 10.31 15.10 2.12
N VAL A 37 9.67 13.96 2.41
CA VAL A 37 9.21 13.62 3.76
C VAL A 37 9.90 12.38 4.31
N VAL A 38 10.06 11.32 3.51
CA VAL A 38 10.74 10.09 3.95
C VAL A 38 11.63 9.50 2.85
N GLN A 39 12.69 8.81 3.28
CA GLN A 39 13.54 7.95 2.44
C GLN A 39 13.99 6.75 3.28
N GLY A 40 13.16 5.71 3.32
CA GLY A 40 13.38 4.52 4.17
C GLY A 40 13.89 3.29 3.43
N HIS A 41 13.53 3.14 2.15
CA HIS A 41 13.84 1.93 1.39
C HIS A 41 15.27 1.91 0.84
N THR A 42 15.92 0.76 0.95
CA THR A 42 17.29 0.53 0.45
C THR A 42 17.33 0.01 -0.98
N ASP A 43 16.18 -0.39 -1.51
CA ASP A 43 16.00 -0.83 -2.90
C ASP A 43 14.70 -0.24 -3.46
N GLU A 44 14.33 -0.59 -4.69
CA GLU A 44 13.25 0.06 -5.42
C GLU A 44 11.91 0.04 -4.67
N LEU A 45 11.39 1.23 -4.36
CA LEU A 45 10.03 1.44 -3.86
C LEU A 45 9.02 1.37 -5.00
N TRP A 46 7.97 0.57 -4.83
CA TRP A 46 6.92 0.42 -5.85
C TRP A 46 5.50 0.56 -5.30
N GLY A 47 5.23 0.07 -4.09
CA GLY A 47 3.93 0.25 -3.45
C GLY A 47 3.88 1.53 -2.62
N LEU A 48 2.81 2.30 -2.79
CA LEU A 48 2.47 3.49 -2.02
C LEU A 48 0.95 3.62 -1.97
N ASP A 49 0.37 3.73 -0.78
CA ASP A 49 -1.05 4.02 -0.61
C ASP A 49 -1.29 4.79 0.70
N SER A 50 -2.35 5.60 0.74
CA SER A 50 -2.69 6.40 1.92
C SER A 50 -3.78 5.72 2.74
N HIS A 51 -3.68 5.82 4.06
CA HIS A 51 -4.71 5.31 4.94
C HIS A 51 -6.03 6.10 4.72
N PRO A 52 -7.21 5.45 4.69
CA PRO A 52 -8.47 6.10 4.31
C PRO A 52 -8.94 7.19 5.28
N THR A 53 -8.62 7.11 6.57
CA THR A 53 -9.05 8.10 7.58
C THR A 53 -7.92 8.75 8.37
N LEU A 54 -6.95 7.98 8.88
CA LEU A 54 -5.79 8.46 9.63
C LEU A 54 -4.73 9.16 8.76
N GLU A 55 -3.89 9.98 9.40
CA GLU A 55 -2.70 10.63 8.81
C GLU A 55 -1.54 9.64 8.70
N GLN A 56 -1.73 8.61 7.88
CA GLN A 56 -0.78 7.53 7.69
C GLN A 56 -0.70 7.15 6.21
N PHE A 57 0.43 6.57 5.83
CA PHE A 57 0.60 5.96 4.51
C PHE A 57 1.48 4.73 4.61
N VAL A 58 1.33 3.81 3.65
CA VAL A 58 2.13 2.59 3.55
C VAL A 58 3.07 2.68 2.36
N THR A 59 4.27 2.15 2.50
CA THR A 59 5.19 1.91 1.39
C THR A 59 5.69 0.48 1.39
N CYS A 60 6.00 -0.06 0.21
CA CYS A 60 6.69 -1.35 0.10
C CYS A 60 7.63 -1.39 -1.11
N GLY A 61 8.68 -2.20 -1.03
CA GLY A 61 9.72 -2.26 -2.05
C GLY A 61 10.44 -3.59 -2.21
N GLN A 62 11.41 -3.61 -3.14
CA GLN A 62 12.20 -4.79 -3.48
C GLN A 62 13.18 -5.23 -2.38
N ASP A 63 13.46 -4.34 -1.42
CA ASP A 63 14.20 -4.62 -0.20
C ASP A 63 13.41 -5.50 0.80
N LYS A 64 12.21 -5.94 0.40
CA LYS A 64 11.31 -6.80 1.17
C LYS A 64 10.80 -6.14 2.45
N LEU A 65 10.83 -4.81 2.51
CA LEU A 65 10.24 -4.05 3.59
C LEU A 65 8.84 -3.57 3.22
N VAL A 66 7.96 -3.60 4.22
CA VAL A 66 6.71 -2.84 4.26
C VAL A 66 6.84 -1.87 5.43
N HIS A 67 6.60 -0.59 5.18
CA HIS A 67 6.60 0.44 6.20
C HIS A 67 5.22 1.07 6.31
N LEU A 68 4.72 1.20 7.54
CA LEU A 68 3.62 2.11 7.85
C LEU A 68 4.21 3.38 8.47
N TRP A 69 3.85 4.52 7.92
CA TRP A 69 4.39 5.82 8.30
C TRP A 69 3.31 6.69 8.94
N ASP A 70 3.73 7.52 9.88
CA ASP A 70 2.96 8.67 10.33
C ASP A 70 3.26 9.86 9.39
N SER A 71 2.22 10.38 8.73
CA SER A 71 2.33 11.45 7.74
C SER A 71 2.73 12.80 8.33
N THR A 72 2.58 13.00 9.63
CA THR A 72 2.82 14.30 10.27
C THR A 72 4.25 14.41 10.81
N SER A 73 4.72 13.35 11.45
CA SER A 73 6.06 13.25 12.04
C SER A 73 7.10 12.70 11.07
N HIS A 74 6.66 12.11 9.97
CA HIS A 74 7.50 11.44 8.97
C HIS A 74 8.37 10.32 9.57
N GLN A 75 7.86 9.67 10.62
CA GLN A 75 8.50 8.53 11.27
C GLN A 75 7.75 7.25 10.95
N PRO A 76 8.44 6.10 10.89
CA PRO A 76 7.76 4.82 10.74
C PRO A 76 7.00 4.52 12.05
N LEU A 77 5.70 4.24 11.92
CA LEU A 77 4.93 3.62 13.00
C LEU A 77 5.41 2.18 13.20
N TRP A 78 5.64 1.47 12.10
CA TRP A 78 6.36 0.19 12.11
C TRP A 78 6.97 -0.13 10.75
N SER A 79 7.89 -1.10 10.77
CA SER A 79 8.55 -1.68 9.60
C SER A 79 8.51 -3.20 9.69
N LYS A 80 8.12 -3.92 8.63
CA LYS A 80 8.05 -5.37 8.58
C LYS A 80 8.82 -5.93 7.39
N TYR A 81 9.72 -6.88 7.66
CA TYR A 81 10.28 -7.74 6.61
C TYR A 81 9.24 -8.79 6.18
N ILE A 82 9.08 -8.94 4.87
CA ILE A 82 8.30 -10.00 4.24
C ILE A 82 9.24 -10.96 3.48
N GLU A 83 8.71 -12.10 3.05
CA GLU A 83 9.54 -13.16 2.45
C GLU A 83 10.01 -12.79 1.03
N ASP A 84 9.15 -12.12 0.26
CA ASP A 84 9.32 -11.85 -1.16
C ASP A 84 9.41 -10.35 -1.45
N PRO A 85 10.12 -9.92 -2.52
CA PRO A 85 10.15 -8.51 -2.93
C PRO A 85 8.74 -7.97 -3.19
N ALA A 86 8.41 -6.84 -2.58
CA ALA A 86 7.09 -6.24 -2.70
C ALA A 86 6.97 -5.39 -3.96
N ARG A 87 5.80 -5.38 -4.57
CA ARG A 87 5.50 -4.63 -5.80
C ARG A 87 4.37 -3.63 -5.64
N SER A 88 3.32 -3.99 -4.93
CA SER A 88 2.11 -3.19 -4.82
C SER A 88 1.54 -3.27 -3.40
N ALA A 89 0.85 -2.22 -2.98
CA ALA A 89 0.16 -2.18 -1.70
C ALA A 89 -1.19 -1.46 -1.85
N GLY A 90 -2.16 -1.85 -1.02
CA GLY A 90 -3.47 -1.21 -0.98
C GLY A 90 -4.13 -1.35 0.38
N PHE A 91 -4.59 -0.24 0.96
CA PHE A 91 -5.40 -0.25 2.17
C PHE A 91 -6.79 -0.81 1.89
N HIS A 92 -7.31 -1.58 2.84
CA HIS A 92 -8.73 -1.86 2.88
C HIS A 92 -9.51 -0.56 3.16
N PRO A 93 -10.75 -0.38 2.66
CA PRO A 93 -11.50 0.88 2.83
C PRO A 93 -11.74 1.32 4.29
N ASN A 94 -11.74 0.37 5.22
CA ASN A 94 -11.85 0.68 6.66
C ASN A 94 -10.50 1.01 7.33
N GLY A 95 -9.37 0.83 6.63
CA GLY A 95 -8.02 1.12 7.11
C GLY A 95 -7.38 0.08 8.03
N ALA A 96 -8.13 -0.94 8.47
CA ALA A 96 -7.66 -1.90 9.47
C ALA A 96 -6.57 -2.86 8.95
N VAL A 97 -6.52 -3.06 7.64
CA VAL A 97 -5.54 -3.94 7.01
C VAL A 97 -4.98 -3.34 5.73
N VAL A 98 -3.77 -3.77 5.38
CA VAL A 98 -3.14 -3.50 4.08
C VAL A 98 -2.86 -4.81 3.37
N ALA A 99 -3.21 -4.87 2.09
CA ALA A 99 -2.78 -5.94 1.21
C ALA A 99 -1.48 -5.57 0.49
N VAL A 100 -0.58 -6.52 0.32
CA VAL A 100 0.72 -6.36 -0.35
C VAL A 100 0.87 -7.45 -1.40
N GLY A 101 1.09 -7.05 -2.65
CA GLY A 101 1.39 -7.94 -3.76
C GLY A 101 2.90 -8.01 -4.02
N THR A 102 3.41 -9.19 -4.35
CA THR A 102 4.85 -9.43 -4.51
C THR A 102 5.25 -9.67 -5.96
N MET A 103 6.55 -9.77 -6.21
CA MET A 103 7.11 -10.13 -7.51
C MET A 103 6.99 -11.63 -7.86
N THR A 104 6.47 -12.46 -6.95
CA THR A 104 6.51 -13.94 -7.05
C THR A 104 5.14 -14.58 -7.16
N GLY A 105 4.09 -13.81 -7.47
CA GLY A 105 2.70 -14.26 -7.49
C GLY A 105 2.08 -14.38 -6.11
N ARG A 106 2.85 -14.11 -5.06
CA ARG A 106 2.34 -14.12 -3.68
C ARG A 106 1.72 -12.78 -3.33
N TRP A 107 0.71 -12.83 -2.48
CA TRP A 107 0.20 -11.64 -1.82
C TRP A 107 -0.18 -11.97 -0.37
N LEU A 108 -0.18 -10.95 0.45
CA LEU A 108 -0.44 -11.08 1.88
C LEU A 108 -1.25 -9.91 2.39
N VAL A 109 -1.96 -10.13 3.50
CA VAL A 109 -2.69 -9.10 4.23
C VAL A 109 -2.05 -8.94 5.59
N LEU A 110 -1.71 -7.71 5.93
CA LEU A 110 -1.14 -7.32 7.22
C LEU A 110 -2.16 -6.49 7.99
N ASP A 111 -2.28 -6.75 9.28
CA ASP A 111 -3.03 -5.90 10.21
C ASP A 111 -2.24 -4.61 10.45
N THR A 112 -2.93 -3.46 10.35
CA THR A 112 -2.30 -2.15 10.36
C THR A 112 -1.83 -1.74 11.77
N ASP A 113 -2.49 -2.21 12.83
CA ASP A 113 -2.17 -1.83 14.21
C ASP A 113 -1.13 -2.78 14.82
N THR A 114 -1.32 -4.08 14.64
CA THR A 114 -0.49 -5.13 15.26
C THR A 114 0.69 -5.53 14.40
N ARG A 115 0.69 -5.17 13.09
CA ARG A 115 1.65 -5.62 12.09
C ARG A 115 1.59 -7.13 11.80
N ASP A 116 0.63 -7.85 12.38
CA ASP A 116 0.54 -9.30 12.23
C ASP A 116 0.11 -9.71 10.82
N LEU A 117 0.55 -10.91 10.42
CA LEU A 117 0.13 -11.50 9.16
C LEU A 117 -1.28 -12.06 9.34
N VAL A 118 -2.25 -11.49 8.64
CA VAL A 118 -3.65 -11.93 8.66
C VAL A 118 -3.85 -13.11 7.72
N SER A 119 -3.35 -12.98 6.48
CA SER A 119 -3.44 -14.06 5.49
C SER A 119 -2.33 -13.96 4.43
N THR A 120 -2.10 -15.07 3.75
CA THR A 120 -1.22 -15.15 2.58
C THR A 120 -1.83 -16.05 1.53
N HIS A 121 -1.63 -15.70 0.28
CA HIS A 121 -2.18 -16.38 -0.89
C HIS A 121 -1.15 -16.36 -2.02
N THR A 122 -1.31 -17.27 -2.97
CA THR A 122 -0.48 -17.36 -4.16
C THR A 122 -1.39 -17.45 -5.38
N ASP A 123 -1.15 -16.57 -6.34
CA ASP A 123 -1.82 -16.53 -7.63
C ASP A 123 -0.77 -16.56 -8.74
N GLY A 124 -0.35 -17.78 -9.10
CA GLY A 124 0.73 -18.02 -10.06
C GLY A 124 2.12 -17.73 -9.50
N ASN A 125 3.05 -17.44 -10.41
CA ASN A 125 4.47 -17.16 -10.13
C ASN A 125 4.94 -15.82 -10.74
N GLU A 126 3.99 -15.02 -11.20
CA GLU A 126 4.21 -13.77 -11.92
C GLU A 126 4.00 -12.56 -11.01
N ILE A 127 4.41 -11.37 -11.46
CA ILE A 127 4.38 -10.17 -10.63
C ILE A 127 2.93 -9.72 -10.36
N ILE A 128 2.57 -9.54 -9.09
CA ILE A 128 1.32 -8.87 -8.70
C ILE A 128 1.51 -7.35 -8.83
N SER A 129 1.19 -6.85 -10.02
CA SER A 129 1.44 -5.47 -10.42
C SER A 129 0.59 -4.45 -9.66
N ILE A 130 -0.66 -4.81 -9.35
CA ILE A 130 -1.64 -3.93 -8.70
C ILE A 130 -2.41 -4.75 -7.67
N VAL A 131 -2.64 -4.14 -6.51
CA VAL A 131 -3.54 -4.62 -5.46
C VAL A 131 -4.49 -3.48 -5.14
N LYS A 132 -5.80 -3.74 -5.23
CA LYS A 132 -6.84 -2.78 -4.82
C LYS A 132 -8.00 -3.52 -4.16
N TYR A 133 -8.48 -2.98 -3.06
CA TYR A 133 -9.75 -3.41 -2.49
C TYR A 133 -10.90 -2.79 -3.25
N SER A 134 -11.95 -3.57 -3.46
CA SER A 134 -13.21 -3.05 -3.99
C SER A 134 -13.78 -1.93 -3.09
N PRO A 135 -14.48 -0.94 -3.64
CA PRO A 135 -15.17 0.06 -2.83
C PRO A 135 -16.25 -0.65 -1.99
N GLY A 136 -16.35 -0.28 -0.70
CA GLY A 136 -17.07 -1.04 0.34
C GLY A 136 -18.60 -1.13 0.25
N VAL A 137 -19.19 -1.23 -0.94
CA VAL A 137 -20.63 -1.49 -1.12
C VAL A 137 -20.85 -2.51 -2.23
N TRP A 138 -20.94 -3.79 -1.87
CA TRP A 138 -21.53 -4.81 -2.73
C TRP A 138 -23.01 -4.95 -2.35
N ARG A 139 -23.91 -4.60 -3.26
CA ARG A 139 -25.32 -5.01 -3.14
C ARG A 139 -25.42 -6.46 -3.62
N GLU A 140 -25.75 -7.35 -2.71
CA GLU A 140 -26.05 -8.74 -3.03
C GLU A 140 -27.32 -8.80 -3.88
N GLU A 141 -27.19 -9.05 -5.18
CA GLU A 141 -28.24 -9.74 -5.93
C GLU A 141 -27.80 -11.20 -6.08
N HIS A 142 -28.34 -12.03 -5.18
CA HIS A 142 -28.34 -13.50 -5.19
C HIS A 142 -27.04 -14.23 -4.82
N GLN A 143 -26.85 -14.57 -3.54
CA GLN A 143 -26.50 -15.95 -3.12
C GLN A 143 -26.65 -16.13 -1.60
N HIS A 144 -27.44 -17.11 -1.17
CA HIS A 144 -27.47 -17.61 0.20
C HIS A 144 -26.09 -18.21 0.57
N HIS A 145 -25.29 -17.55 1.41
CA HIS A 145 -24.49 -18.14 2.50
C HIS A 145 -23.83 -17.03 3.33
N ARG A 146 -23.75 -17.27 4.65
CA ARG A 146 -23.33 -16.30 5.67
C ARG A 146 -21.83 -15.96 5.56
N GLU A 147 -21.47 -14.85 4.94
CA GLU A 147 -20.13 -14.24 5.07
C GLU A 147 -20.28 -12.73 5.31
N ALA A 148 -20.09 -12.32 6.56
CA ALA A 148 -20.23 -10.94 6.98
C ALA A 148 -19.14 -10.06 6.34
N GLN A 149 -19.55 -8.99 5.66
CA GLN A 149 -18.75 -7.78 5.43
C GLN A 149 -17.42 -7.97 4.66
N GLN A 150 -17.38 -8.80 3.63
CA GLN A 150 -16.15 -9.10 2.90
C GLN A 150 -15.99 -8.20 1.67
N THR A 151 -15.24 -7.11 1.81
CA THR A 151 -14.71 -6.38 0.65
C THR A 151 -13.78 -7.32 -0.12
N ARG A 152 -14.07 -7.59 -1.40
CA ARG A 152 -13.18 -8.39 -2.25
C ARG A 152 -11.90 -7.62 -2.54
N LEU A 153 -10.76 -8.28 -2.34
CA LEU A 153 -9.47 -7.82 -2.82
C LEU A 153 -9.25 -8.32 -4.25
N GLU A 154 -8.89 -7.41 -5.14
CA GLU A 154 -8.47 -7.72 -6.50
C GLU A 154 -6.96 -7.51 -6.62
N ALA A 155 -6.26 -8.54 -7.09
CA ALA A 155 -4.85 -8.53 -7.41
C ALA A 155 -4.69 -8.77 -8.91
N ALA A 156 -4.00 -7.87 -9.61
CA ALA A 156 -3.76 -7.99 -11.05
C ALA A 156 -2.32 -8.39 -11.32
N VAL A 157 -2.16 -9.49 -12.05
CA VAL A 157 -0.88 -9.98 -12.54
C VAL A 157 -0.50 -9.23 -13.83
N SER A 158 0.79 -8.91 -14.02
CA SER A 158 1.30 -8.29 -15.26
C SER A 158 1.89 -9.29 -16.22
#